data_AF-V5V4J0-F1
#
_entry.id   AF-V5V4J0-F1
#
_cell.length_a   1.000
_cell.length_b   1.000
_cell.length_c   1.000
_cell.angle_alpha   90.00
_cell.angle_beta   90.00
_cell.angle_gamma   90.00
#
_symmetry.space_group_name_H-M   'P 1'
#
loop_
_entity.id
_entity.type
_entity.pdbx_description
1 polymer ?
#
loop_
_entity_poly.entity_id
_entity_poly.type
_entity_poly.pdbx_seq_one_letter_code
_entity_poly.pdbx_strand_id
1 'polypeptide(L)'
;MTATDPVAGPPDPHLIDACVHCGFCLSTCPSYRVLGTEMDSPRGRIYLMDAINEGQVQLADVVQHFDSCLGCLACVTTCPSGVEYDKLIAATRVQVQRHYQRPAGDRWLRQLIFQTLPYPQRLRALLLPLWLYQKLGLADLEKRVGLLKRLLPKSLAAMYQMLPSLSAKTFRVRYPEVVPAQGKQRGRVGVILGCVQRLFLPEVNEATIAVLSANGFEVVLPRQQGCCGALPHHQGEQKQAQTLARQMIDCFAAAKVDAILINASGCGHTLKEYHHLLAADPEYSDRAREFVQKVEDVQVFLVKQGLVTALHPLGDRPLTLVYQDACHMIHGQKIRLEPRQLLRQIPQVQLREPLDAALCCGSAGVYNILQPDVATDLGRQKVRNLLNTHPDVIISANVGCTVQLRQYLQEQGSPVPIYHPMQLLDLAIRGEQLPS
;
A
#
# COMPACT_ATOMS: atom_id res chain seq x y z
N MET A 1 -34.39 15.80 -6.66
CA MET A 1 -34.05 14.44 -6.16
C MET A 1 -32.80 14.00 -6.88
N THR A 2 -31.64 14.39 -6.35
CA THR A 2 -30.32 14.05 -6.90
C THR A 2 -30.02 12.60 -6.58
N ALA A 3 -29.56 11.83 -7.58
CA ALA A 3 -29.10 10.46 -7.41
C ALA A 3 -28.18 10.38 -6.19
N THR A 4 -28.61 9.64 -5.17
CA THR A 4 -27.85 9.39 -3.96
C THR A 4 -26.60 8.61 -4.36
N ASP A 5 -25.45 9.23 -4.24
CA ASP A 5 -24.16 8.57 -4.30
C ASP A 5 -24.19 7.37 -3.32
N PRO A 6 -24.07 6.11 -3.80
CA PRO A 6 -24.23 4.92 -2.98
C PRO A 6 -23.19 4.82 -1.86
N VAL A 7 -22.10 5.62 -1.92
CA VAL A 7 -21.07 5.72 -0.88
C VAL A 7 -21.28 6.93 0.04
N ALA A 8 -22.25 7.80 -0.25
CA ALA A 8 -22.52 9.00 0.53
C ALA A 8 -23.47 8.80 1.71
N GLY A 9 -24.17 7.67 1.80
CA GLY A 9 -25.07 7.34 2.90
C GLY A 9 -24.34 6.78 4.13
N PRO A 10 -25.05 6.63 5.27
CA PRO A 10 -24.56 5.81 6.37
C PRO A 10 -24.28 4.37 5.89
N PRO A 11 -23.49 3.57 6.63
CA PRO A 11 -23.25 2.18 6.29
C PRO A 11 -24.58 1.42 6.12
N ASP A 12 -24.68 0.62 5.06
CA ASP A 12 -25.89 -0.14 4.71
C ASP A 12 -26.27 -1.12 5.84
N PRO A 13 -27.47 -0.98 6.44
CA PRO A 13 -27.95 -1.88 7.48
C PRO A 13 -27.93 -3.35 7.08
N HIS A 14 -28.20 -3.68 5.81
CA HIS A 14 -28.15 -5.08 5.36
C HIS A 14 -26.76 -5.69 5.46
N LEU A 15 -25.70 -4.88 5.29
CA LEU A 15 -24.31 -5.32 5.46
C LEU A 15 -23.93 -5.43 6.94
N ILE A 16 -24.54 -4.63 7.81
CA ILE A 16 -24.38 -4.71 9.27
C ILE A 16 -25.01 -6.00 9.80
N ASP A 17 -26.26 -6.28 9.40
CA ASP A 17 -27.06 -7.43 9.85
C ASP A 17 -26.43 -8.79 9.50
N ALA A 18 -25.54 -8.83 8.50
CA ALA A 18 -24.77 -10.02 8.16
C ALA A 18 -23.83 -10.47 9.30
N CYS A 19 -23.48 -9.58 10.23
CA CYS A 19 -22.61 -9.88 11.37
C CYS A 19 -23.36 -10.58 12.51
N VAL A 20 -23.13 -11.88 12.69
CA VAL A 20 -23.69 -12.64 13.82
C VAL A 20 -22.89 -12.53 15.13
N HIS A 21 -21.94 -11.59 15.22
CA HIS A 21 -21.11 -11.37 16.41
C HIS A 21 -20.42 -12.64 16.98
N CYS A 22 -19.91 -13.51 16.10
CA CYS A 22 -19.26 -14.77 16.49
C CYS A 22 -17.82 -14.63 17.01
N GLY A 23 -17.11 -13.54 16.67
CA GLY A 23 -15.75 -13.27 17.18
C GLY A 23 -14.58 -13.83 16.37
N PHE A 24 -14.81 -14.54 15.25
CA PHE A 24 -13.70 -15.03 14.40
C PHE A 24 -12.76 -13.92 13.90
N CYS A 25 -13.28 -12.70 13.76
CA CYS A 25 -12.50 -11.54 13.35
C CYS A 25 -11.50 -11.05 14.42
N LEU A 26 -11.66 -11.44 15.69
CA LEU A 26 -10.85 -10.95 16.81
C LEU A 26 -9.39 -11.37 16.69
N SER A 27 -9.14 -12.66 16.42
CA SER A 27 -7.79 -13.22 16.34
C SER A 27 -6.96 -12.67 15.18
N THR A 28 -7.61 -12.22 14.11
CA THR A 28 -6.94 -11.67 12.92
C THR A 28 -6.84 -10.14 12.92
N CYS A 29 -7.60 -9.44 13.77
CA CYS A 29 -7.63 -7.98 13.76
C CYS A 29 -6.38 -7.38 14.42
N PRO A 30 -5.54 -6.63 13.67
CA PRO A 30 -4.30 -6.11 14.24
C PRO A 30 -4.52 -5.03 15.30
N SER A 31 -5.54 -4.17 15.16
CA SER A 31 -5.82 -3.13 16.15
C SER A 31 -6.40 -3.71 17.43
N TYR A 32 -7.32 -4.67 17.35
CA TYR A 32 -7.82 -5.38 18.54
C TYR A 32 -6.70 -6.10 19.29
N ARG A 33 -5.79 -6.77 18.58
CA ARG A 33 -4.65 -7.45 19.21
C ARG A 33 -3.74 -6.53 20.02
N VAL A 34 -3.55 -5.29 19.57
CA VAL A 34 -2.71 -4.31 20.27
C VAL A 34 -3.49 -3.58 21.37
N LEU A 35 -4.74 -3.21 21.09
CA LEU A 35 -5.53 -2.36 21.99
C LEU A 35 -6.30 -3.15 23.06
N GLY A 36 -6.64 -4.41 22.80
CA GLY A 36 -7.41 -5.28 23.69
C GLY A 36 -8.89 -4.88 23.88
N THR A 37 -9.32 -3.77 23.29
CA THR A 37 -10.68 -3.25 23.41
C THR A 37 -11.58 -3.81 22.33
N GLU A 38 -12.72 -4.41 22.71
CA GLU A 38 -13.68 -5.03 21.79
C GLU A 38 -14.17 -4.04 20.71
N MET A 39 -14.36 -2.77 21.06
CA MET A 39 -14.80 -1.71 20.14
C MET A 39 -13.75 -1.40 19.06
N ASP A 40 -12.50 -1.79 19.27
CA ASP A 40 -11.41 -1.70 18.29
C ASP A 40 -11.25 -2.99 17.46
N SER A 41 -12.22 -3.91 17.52
CA SER A 41 -12.36 -5.04 16.62
C SER A 41 -13.32 -4.77 15.46
N PRO A 42 -13.38 -5.62 14.42
CA PRO A 42 -14.34 -5.48 13.33
C PRO A 42 -15.79 -5.63 13.83
N ARG A 43 -16.08 -6.65 14.65
CA ARG A 43 -17.43 -6.86 15.21
C ARG A 43 -17.87 -5.76 16.16
N GLY A 44 -16.95 -5.23 16.97
CA GLY A 44 -17.25 -4.10 17.87
C GLY A 44 -17.52 -2.82 17.09
N ARG A 45 -16.80 -2.58 15.99
CA ARG A 45 -17.09 -1.45 15.10
C ARG A 45 -18.42 -1.62 14.36
N ILE A 46 -18.77 -2.83 13.94
CA ILE A 46 -20.09 -3.09 13.33
C ILE A 46 -21.20 -2.80 14.34
N TYR A 47 -21.04 -3.22 15.60
CA TYR A 47 -21.96 -2.86 16.68
C TYR A 47 -22.10 -1.34 16.84
N LEU A 48 -20.99 -0.59 16.77
CA LEU A 48 -21.05 0.88 16.79
C LEU A 48 -21.77 1.46 15.58
N MET A 49 -21.54 0.92 14.39
CA MET A 49 -22.22 1.38 13.18
C MET A 49 -23.73 1.23 13.31
N ASP A 50 -24.19 0.11 13.88
CA ASP A 50 -25.60 -0.15 14.15
C ASP A 50 -26.17 0.83 15.20
N ALA A 51 -25.51 0.96 16.34
CA ALA A 51 -25.92 1.88 17.40
C ALA A 51 -25.94 3.36 16.95
N ILE A 52 -25.07 3.74 16.02
CA ILE A 52 -25.09 5.07 15.39
C ILE A 52 -26.29 5.21 14.45
N ASN A 53 -26.59 4.20 13.64
CA ASN A 53 -27.75 4.18 12.74
C ASN A 53 -29.07 4.26 13.51
N GLU A 54 -29.15 3.62 14.68
CA GLU A 54 -30.30 3.67 15.59
C GLU A 54 -30.36 4.95 16.45
N GLY A 55 -29.35 5.82 16.37
CA GLY A 55 -29.28 7.07 17.15
C GLY A 55 -28.99 6.87 18.64
N GLN A 56 -28.55 5.68 19.05
CA GLN A 56 -28.21 5.35 20.44
C GLN A 56 -26.84 5.90 20.85
N VAL A 57 -25.91 6.04 19.90
CA VAL A 57 -24.55 6.55 20.12
C VAL A 57 -24.24 7.66 19.13
N GLN A 58 -23.63 8.75 19.61
CA GLN A 58 -23.17 9.81 18.72
C GLN A 58 -21.83 9.41 18.09
N LEU A 59 -21.71 9.58 16.76
CA LEU A 59 -20.49 9.28 16.03
C LEU A 59 -19.25 9.97 16.65
N ALA A 60 -19.42 11.20 17.13
CA ALA A 60 -18.35 12.02 17.72
C ALA A 60 -17.67 11.36 18.93
N ASP A 61 -18.39 10.53 19.69
CA ASP A 61 -17.90 9.90 20.93
C ASP A 61 -17.08 8.64 20.65
N VAL A 62 -17.17 8.10 19.43
CA VAL A 62 -16.61 6.80 19.06
C VAL A 62 -15.69 6.82 17.83
N VAL A 63 -15.37 8.01 17.32
CA VAL A 63 -14.50 8.19 16.13
C VAL A 63 -13.16 7.48 16.26
N GLN A 64 -12.57 7.49 17.46
CA GLN A 64 -11.29 6.85 17.75
C GLN A 64 -11.28 5.36 17.36
N HIS A 65 -12.41 4.67 17.50
CA HIS A 65 -12.50 3.25 17.16
C HIS A 65 -12.45 3.04 15.64
N PHE A 66 -13.02 3.93 14.84
CA PHE A 66 -12.92 3.86 13.38
C PHE A 66 -11.54 4.31 12.87
N ASP A 67 -10.93 5.30 13.53
CA ASP A 67 -9.59 5.80 13.25
C ASP A 67 -8.50 4.76 13.59
N SER A 68 -8.72 3.90 14.59
CA SER A 68 -7.81 2.80 14.96
C SER A 68 -7.87 1.62 13.98
N CYS A 69 -8.82 1.60 13.04
CA CYS A 69 -8.88 0.56 12.02
C CYS A 69 -7.74 0.74 11.00
N LEU A 70 -6.96 -0.31 10.73
CA LEU A 70 -5.92 -0.23 9.69
C LEU A 70 -6.49 -0.35 8.26
N GLY A 71 -7.72 -0.87 8.10
CA GLY A 71 -8.27 -1.18 6.79
C GLY A 71 -7.51 -2.31 6.07
N CYS A 72 -6.95 -3.27 6.82
CA CYS A 72 -6.16 -4.39 6.27
C CYS A 72 -7.02 -5.50 5.63
N LEU A 73 -8.33 -5.52 5.91
CA LEU A 73 -9.33 -6.44 5.37
C LEU A 73 -9.14 -7.93 5.76
N ALA A 74 -8.26 -8.23 6.72
CA ALA A 74 -8.10 -9.58 7.23
C ALA A 74 -9.42 -10.16 7.80
N CYS A 75 -10.24 -9.28 8.38
CA CYS A 75 -11.56 -9.61 8.89
C CYS A 75 -12.54 -10.07 7.81
N VAL A 76 -12.48 -9.49 6.61
CA VAL A 76 -13.32 -9.89 5.46
C VAL A 76 -12.96 -11.32 5.04
N THR A 77 -11.66 -11.61 4.95
CA THR A 77 -11.18 -12.95 4.54
C THR A 77 -11.53 -14.03 5.55
N THR A 78 -11.47 -13.75 6.86
CA THR A 78 -11.74 -14.78 7.89
C THR A 78 -13.22 -14.94 8.24
N CYS A 79 -14.10 -14.03 7.80
CA CYS A 79 -15.48 -14.01 8.25
C CYS A 79 -16.27 -15.18 7.64
N PRO A 80 -16.79 -16.13 8.44
CA PRO A 80 -17.60 -17.22 7.91
C PRO A 80 -18.97 -16.74 7.38
N SER A 81 -19.46 -15.61 7.89
CA SER A 81 -20.72 -14.99 7.46
C SER A 81 -20.58 -14.14 6.19
N GLY A 82 -19.36 -13.96 5.68
CA GLY A 82 -19.14 -13.18 4.46
C GLY A 82 -19.39 -11.67 4.60
N VAL A 83 -19.24 -11.10 5.81
CA VAL A 83 -19.45 -9.66 6.04
C VAL A 83 -18.49 -8.83 5.19
N GLU A 84 -19.05 -7.94 4.37
CA GLU A 84 -18.33 -6.99 3.51
C GLU A 84 -17.85 -5.78 4.30
N TYR A 85 -17.00 -6.04 5.30
CA TYR A 85 -16.51 -5.03 6.24
C TYR A 85 -15.73 -3.90 5.55
N ASP A 86 -15.11 -4.17 4.40
CA ASP A 86 -14.48 -3.18 3.53
C ASP A 86 -15.45 -2.07 3.08
N LYS A 87 -16.66 -2.44 2.66
CA LYS A 87 -17.71 -1.46 2.30
C LYS A 87 -18.19 -0.68 3.52
N LEU A 88 -18.40 -1.36 4.64
CA LEU A 88 -18.84 -0.75 5.90
C LEU A 88 -17.85 0.31 6.38
N ILE A 89 -16.56 -0.04 6.53
CA ILE A 89 -15.56 0.92 7.03
C ILE A 89 -15.32 2.08 6.05
N ALA A 90 -15.41 1.83 4.73
CA ALA A 90 -15.30 2.89 3.73
C ALA A 90 -16.44 3.91 3.88
N ALA A 91 -17.69 3.45 4.00
CA ALA A 91 -18.85 4.32 4.22
C ALA A 91 -18.75 5.07 5.56
N THR A 92 -18.38 4.39 6.65
CA THR A 92 -18.25 5.03 7.97
C THR A 92 -17.19 6.13 7.97
N ARG A 93 -16.05 5.94 7.30
CA ARG A 93 -15.00 6.96 7.23
C ARG A 93 -15.44 8.23 6.50
N VAL A 94 -16.29 8.08 5.48
CA VAL A 94 -16.92 9.22 4.81
C VAL A 94 -17.84 9.97 5.79
N GLN A 95 -18.61 9.26 6.60
CA GLN A 95 -19.45 9.87 7.65
C GLN A 95 -18.61 10.59 8.71
N VAL A 96 -17.52 9.97 9.19
CA VAL A 96 -16.57 10.62 10.11
C VAL A 96 -16.05 11.92 9.51
N GLN A 97 -15.61 11.92 8.25
CA GLN A 97 -15.06 13.11 7.61
C GLN A 97 -16.09 14.24 7.44
N ARG A 98 -17.37 13.91 7.27
CA ARG A 98 -18.44 14.90 7.07
C ARG A 98 -18.99 15.46 8.39
N HIS A 99 -19.09 14.63 9.42
CA HIS A 99 -19.85 14.94 10.63
C HIS A 99 -18.96 15.19 11.86
N TYR A 100 -17.72 14.75 11.87
CA TYR A 100 -16.82 14.95 13.00
C TYR A 100 -15.85 16.12 12.79
N GLN A 101 -15.90 17.09 13.71
CA GLN A 101 -14.95 18.19 13.71
C GLN A 101 -13.66 17.80 14.44
N ARG A 102 -12.66 17.37 13.67
CA ARG A 102 -11.33 17.04 14.20
C ARG A 102 -10.66 18.23 14.89
N PRO A 103 -9.87 18.00 15.96
CA PRO A 103 -9.03 19.03 16.58
C PRO A 103 -8.10 19.71 15.56
N ALA A 104 -7.73 20.96 15.82
CA ALA A 104 -6.97 21.79 14.87
C ALA A 104 -5.63 21.14 14.44
N GLY A 105 -4.91 20.51 15.37
CA GLY A 105 -3.64 19.83 15.08
C GLY A 105 -3.80 18.61 14.16
N ASP A 106 -4.81 17.77 14.40
CA ASP A 106 -5.12 16.61 13.54
C ASP A 106 -5.56 17.06 12.15
N ARG A 107 -6.40 18.11 12.08
CA ARG A 107 -6.83 18.71 10.81
C ARG A 107 -5.64 19.23 10.00
N TRP A 108 -4.73 19.97 10.63
CA TRP A 108 -3.54 20.48 9.96
C TRP A 108 -2.63 19.35 9.47
N LEU A 109 -2.39 18.32 10.31
CA LEU A 109 -1.57 17.17 9.95
C LEU A 109 -2.17 16.40 8.77
N ARG A 110 -3.48 16.10 8.81
CA ARG A 110 -4.19 15.44 7.71
C ARG A 110 -4.16 16.29 6.44
N GLN A 111 -4.37 17.60 6.54
CA GLN A 111 -4.25 18.50 5.40
C GLN A 111 -2.84 18.46 4.80
N LEU A 112 -1.79 18.50 5.62
CA LEU A 112 -0.41 18.36 5.15
C LEU A 112 -0.23 17.02 4.41
N ILE A 113 -0.67 15.91 5.00
CA ILE A 113 -0.56 14.56 4.41
C ILE A 113 -1.28 14.50 3.05
N PHE A 114 -2.56 14.87 2.99
CA PHE A 114 -3.38 14.71 1.80
C PHE A 114 -3.11 15.77 0.72
N GLN A 115 -2.51 16.91 1.07
CA GLN A 115 -2.07 17.92 0.08
C GLN A 115 -0.64 17.68 -0.41
N THR A 116 0.11 16.73 0.15
CA THR A 116 1.50 16.43 -0.25
C THR A 116 1.66 15.03 -0.82
N LEU A 117 1.33 13.97 -0.08
CA LEU A 117 1.64 12.58 -0.48
C LEU A 117 0.97 12.15 -1.79
N PRO A 118 -0.32 12.48 -2.05
CA PRO A 118 -0.96 12.17 -3.33
C PRO A 118 -0.45 13.01 -4.51
N TYR A 119 0.37 14.04 -4.27
CA TYR A 119 0.82 14.98 -5.28
C TYR A 119 2.34 14.89 -5.46
N PRO A 120 2.83 14.07 -6.41
CA PRO A 120 4.25 13.73 -6.54
C PRO A 120 5.16 14.95 -6.75
N GLN A 121 4.68 15.98 -7.46
CA GLN A 121 5.46 17.21 -7.68
C GLN A 121 5.63 18.00 -6.38
N ARG A 122 4.58 18.07 -5.55
CA ARG A 122 4.61 18.71 -4.23
C ARG A 122 5.49 17.92 -3.26
N LEU A 123 5.32 16.59 -3.23
CA LEU A 123 6.16 15.70 -2.42
C LEU A 123 7.64 15.82 -2.82
N ARG A 124 7.96 15.82 -4.13
CA ARG A 124 9.33 16.01 -4.61
C ARG A 124 9.93 17.34 -4.17
N ALA A 125 9.17 18.43 -4.22
CA ALA A 125 9.63 19.74 -3.73
C ALA A 125 9.93 19.70 -2.21
N LEU A 126 9.10 19.03 -1.41
CA LEU A 126 9.30 18.87 0.03
C LEU A 126 10.52 18.00 0.37
N LEU A 127 10.83 17.00 -0.46
CA LEU A 127 11.99 16.12 -0.24
C LEU A 127 13.33 16.80 -0.51
N LEU A 128 13.37 17.89 -1.29
CA LEU A 128 14.63 18.57 -1.62
C LEU A 128 15.36 19.15 -0.39
N PRO A 129 14.74 19.95 0.49
CA PRO A 129 15.39 20.41 1.72
C PRO A 129 15.74 19.24 2.66
N LEU A 130 14.91 18.19 2.70
CA LEU A 130 15.19 16.99 3.49
C LEU A 130 16.41 16.22 2.98
N TRP A 131 16.61 16.16 1.66
CA TRP A 131 17.80 15.58 1.06
C TRP A 131 19.05 16.40 1.39
N LEU A 132 18.97 17.73 1.35
CA LEU A 132 20.08 18.61 1.80
C LEU A 132 20.39 18.38 3.27
N TYR A 133 19.37 18.29 4.13
CA TYR A 133 19.50 17.96 5.54
C TYR A 133 20.21 16.62 5.77
N GLN A 134 19.85 15.56 5.03
CA GLN A 134 20.54 14.26 5.09
C GLN A 134 21.99 14.37 4.59
N LYS A 135 22.22 15.07 3.47
CA LYS A 135 23.56 15.24 2.88
C LYS A 135 24.53 16.00 3.79
N LEU A 136 24.02 16.94 4.59
CA LEU A 136 24.81 17.70 5.57
C LEU A 136 25.15 16.88 6.84
N GLY A 137 24.73 15.61 6.93
CA GLY A 137 25.01 14.74 8.08
C GLY A 137 24.17 15.04 9.32
N LEU A 138 23.26 16.01 9.25
CA LEU A 138 22.39 16.40 10.37
C LEU A 138 21.41 15.28 10.75
N ALA A 139 20.99 14.48 9.77
CA ALA A 139 20.15 13.30 10.02
C ALA A 139 20.86 12.24 10.87
N ASP A 140 22.17 12.04 10.65
CA ASP A 140 22.95 11.06 11.41
C ASP A 140 23.32 11.57 12.80
N LEU A 141 23.55 12.89 12.94
CA LEU A 141 23.65 13.53 14.25
C LEU A 141 22.33 13.35 15.04
N GLU A 142 21.20 13.58 14.40
CA GLU A 142 19.89 13.38 15.03
C GLU A 142 19.64 11.93 15.44
N LYS A 143 20.07 10.94 14.64
CA LYS A 143 19.96 9.52 15.06
C LYS A 143 20.75 9.23 16.34
N ARG A 144 21.84 9.96 16.60
CA ARG A 144 22.67 9.81 17.81
C ARG A 144 22.11 10.57 19.01
N VAL A 145 21.63 11.80 18.79
CA VAL A 145 21.17 12.69 19.86
C VAL A 145 19.69 12.44 20.22
N GLY A 146 18.86 12.13 19.22
CA GLY A 146 17.43 11.85 19.36
C GLY A 146 16.60 13.07 19.79
N LEU A 147 17.01 14.29 19.40
CA LEU A 147 16.36 15.52 19.83
C LEU A 147 14.99 15.70 19.19
N LEU A 148 14.87 15.50 17.88
CA LEU A 148 13.60 15.58 17.15
C LEU A 148 12.60 14.55 17.67
N LYS A 149 13.04 13.34 18.00
CA LYS A 149 12.15 12.31 18.58
C LYS A 149 11.58 12.74 19.95
N ARG A 150 12.31 13.55 20.72
CA ARG A 150 11.90 14.02 22.05
C ARG A 150 11.04 15.29 21.99
N LEU A 151 11.31 16.17 21.04
CA LEU A 151 10.66 17.48 20.94
C LEU A 151 9.43 17.48 20.02
N LEU A 152 9.42 16.67 18.96
CA LEU A 152 8.31 16.65 18.00
C LEU A 152 7.11 15.86 18.56
N PRO A 153 5.88 16.25 18.20
CA PRO A 153 4.71 15.40 18.35
C PRO A 153 4.94 14.02 17.75
N LYS A 154 4.42 12.96 18.39
CA LYS A 154 4.64 11.56 17.99
C LYS A 154 4.42 11.32 16.49
N SER A 155 3.36 11.90 15.92
CA SER A 155 3.06 11.78 14.48
C SER A 155 4.13 12.37 13.57
N LEU A 156 4.69 13.54 13.92
CA LEU A 156 5.76 14.16 13.14
C LEU A 156 7.08 13.41 13.31
N ALA A 157 7.36 12.91 14.52
CA ALA A 157 8.49 12.03 14.76
C ALA A 157 8.39 10.71 13.98
N ALA A 158 7.19 10.13 13.87
CA ALA A 158 6.93 8.94 13.06
C ALA A 158 7.13 9.23 11.57
N MET A 159 6.58 10.34 11.06
CA MET A 159 6.79 10.77 9.68
C MET A 159 8.28 10.96 9.34
N TYR A 160 9.06 11.53 10.26
CA TYR A 160 10.50 11.70 10.10
C TYR A 160 11.25 10.35 10.06
N GLN A 161 10.92 9.42 10.96
CA GLN A 161 11.57 8.10 11.02
C GLN A 161 11.32 7.24 9.77
N MET A 162 10.22 7.48 9.07
CA MET A 162 9.87 6.81 7.82
C MET A 162 10.59 7.38 6.58
N LEU A 163 11.31 8.49 6.72
CA LEU A 163 11.99 9.11 5.59
C LEU A 163 13.13 8.19 5.11
N PRO A 164 13.10 7.68 3.86
CA PRO A 164 14.18 6.84 3.36
C PRO A 164 15.46 7.67 3.16
N SER A 165 16.58 6.98 2.96
CA SER A 165 17.81 7.60 2.45
C SER A 165 17.53 8.18 1.06
N LEU A 166 17.51 9.51 0.97
CA LEU A 166 17.24 10.21 -0.27
C LEU A 166 18.51 10.26 -1.12
N SER A 167 18.39 9.97 -2.41
CA SER A 167 19.50 10.06 -3.36
C SER A 167 19.25 11.17 -4.38
N ALA A 168 20.30 11.65 -5.03
CA ALA A 168 20.14 12.59 -6.15
C ALA A 168 19.30 11.99 -7.30
N LYS A 169 19.24 10.64 -7.40
CA LYS A 169 18.39 9.96 -8.39
C LYS A 169 16.91 10.26 -8.17
N THR A 170 16.43 10.32 -6.93
CA THR A 170 15.02 10.65 -6.59
C THR A 170 14.50 11.91 -7.30
N PHE A 171 15.36 12.89 -7.56
CA PHE A 171 15.01 14.15 -8.23
C PHE A 171 15.25 14.16 -9.74
N ARG A 172 16.07 13.23 -10.25
CA ARG A 172 16.51 13.17 -11.65
C ARG A 172 15.84 12.08 -12.47
N VAL A 173 15.24 11.07 -11.82
CA VAL A 173 14.57 9.95 -12.50
C VAL A 173 13.45 10.49 -13.39
N ARG A 174 13.64 10.32 -14.69
CA ARG A 174 12.65 10.57 -15.74
C ARG A 174 12.49 9.26 -16.49
N TYR A 175 11.27 8.74 -16.52
CA TYR A 175 10.96 7.56 -17.32
C TYR A 175 10.65 8.02 -18.74
N PRO A 176 11.21 7.36 -19.78
CA PRO A 176 10.72 7.55 -21.13
C PRO A 176 9.25 7.14 -21.21
N GLU A 177 8.49 7.76 -22.10
CA GLU A 177 7.06 7.50 -22.24
C GLU A 177 6.76 6.12 -22.84
N VAL A 178 7.69 5.60 -23.64
CA VAL A 178 7.65 4.25 -24.19
C VAL A 178 9.03 3.63 -24.02
N VAL A 179 9.07 2.40 -23.53
CA VAL A 179 10.26 1.54 -23.50
C VAL A 179 10.00 0.36 -24.43
N PRO A 180 10.85 0.13 -25.45
CA PRO A 180 10.63 -0.94 -26.40
C PRO A 180 10.73 -2.32 -25.74
N ALA A 181 10.02 -3.30 -26.31
CA ALA A 181 10.22 -4.70 -25.99
C ALA A 181 11.63 -5.16 -26.41
N GLN A 182 12.24 -6.05 -25.64
CA GLN A 182 13.44 -6.76 -26.06
C GLN A 182 13.04 -8.09 -26.71
N GLY A 183 13.68 -8.43 -27.83
CA GLY A 183 13.35 -9.62 -28.60
C GLY A 183 11.98 -9.51 -29.30
N LYS A 184 11.23 -10.61 -29.36
CA LYS A 184 9.92 -10.65 -30.02
C LYS A 184 8.88 -9.92 -29.15
N GLN A 185 8.22 -8.91 -29.72
CA GLN A 185 7.13 -8.21 -29.04
C GLN A 185 5.92 -9.14 -28.82
N ARG A 186 5.49 -9.26 -27.56
CA ARG A 186 4.39 -10.12 -27.10
C ARG A 186 3.13 -9.36 -26.73
N GLY A 187 3.25 -8.05 -26.51
CA GLY A 187 2.14 -7.18 -26.14
C GLY A 187 2.62 -5.80 -25.72
N ARG A 188 1.67 -4.94 -25.34
CA ARG A 188 1.90 -3.55 -24.97
C ARG A 188 1.19 -3.24 -23.66
N VAL A 189 1.95 -2.88 -22.62
CA VAL A 189 1.45 -2.73 -21.25
C VAL A 189 1.72 -1.34 -20.69
N GLY A 190 0.78 -0.81 -19.93
CA GLY A 190 0.94 0.42 -19.18
C GLY A 190 1.49 0.13 -17.79
N VAL A 191 2.35 1.00 -17.24
CA VAL A 191 2.82 0.86 -15.85
C VAL A 191 2.47 2.09 -15.03
N ILE A 192 1.78 1.86 -13.91
CA ILE A 192 1.49 2.89 -12.91
C ILE A 192 2.68 3.05 -11.97
N LEU A 193 3.29 4.23 -11.96
CA LEU A 193 4.51 4.53 -11.20
C LEU A 193 4.31 4.67 -9.68
N GLY A 194 3.07 4.94 -9.26
CA GLY A 194 2.73 5.29 -7.87
C GLY A 194 3.17 6.70 -7.46
N CYS A 195 2.46 7.32 -6.52
CA CYS A 195 2.74 8.67 -6.03
C CYS A 195 3.98 8.71 -5.12
N VAL A 196 4.01 7.87 -4.08
CA VAL A 196 5.11 7.78 -3.12
C VAL A 196 6.24 6.90 -3.65
N GLN A 197 5.92 5.75 -4.24
CA GLN A 197 6.91 4.77 -4.70
C GLN A 197 7.91 5.35 -5.70
N ARG A 198 7.47 6.12 -6.70
CA ARG A 198 8.37 6.73 -7.68
C ARG A 198 9.43 7.66 -7.09
N LEU A 199 9.26 8.12 -5.85
CA LEU A 199 10.21 8.98 -5.15
C LEU A 199 10.99 8.22 -4.09
N PHE A 200 10.33 7.31 -3.36
CA PHE A 200 10.91 6.61 -2.23
C PHE A 200 11.65 5.34 -2.64
N LEU A 201 11.17 4.65 -3.67
CA LEU A 201 11.73 3.39 -4.20
C LEU A 201 11.72 3.41 -5.75
N PRO A 202 12.34 4.40 -6.42
CA PRO A 202 12.37 4.46 -7.89
C PRO A 202 12.94 3.18 -8.53
N GLU A 203 13.87 2.50 -7.85
CA GLU A 203 14.48 1.24 -8.30
C GLU A 203 13.47 0.11 -8.50
N VAL A 204 12.33 0.14 -7.81
CA VAL A 204 11.26 -0.84 -8.01
C VAL A 204 10.58 -0.64 -9.37
N ASN A 205 10.35 0.62 -9.76
CA ASN A 205 9.77 0.93 -11.06
C ASN A 205 10.76 0.65 -12.19
N GLU A 206 12.04 1.01 -12.02
CA GLU A 206 13.11 0.68 -12.97
C GLU A 206 13.19 -0.84 -13.20
N ALA A 207 13.24 -1.63 -12.14
CA ALA A 207 13.24 -3.08 -12.23
C ALA A 207 11.96 -3.64 -12.88
N THR A 208 10.80 -3.07 -12.56
CA THR A 208 9.52 -3.49 -13.17
C THR A 208 9.54 -3.28 -14.68
N ILE A 209 10.00 -2.12 -15.14
CA ILE A 209 10.12 -1.78 -16.56
C ILE A 209 11.12 -2.71 -17.25
N ALA A 210 12.28 -2.94 -16.63
CA ALA A 210 13.33 -3.81 -17.16
C ALA A 210 12.84 -5.26 -17.31
N VAL A 211 12.20 -5.82 -16.28
CA VAL A 211 11.63 -7.19 -16.30
C VAL A 211 10.58 -7.33 -17.40
N LEU A 212 9.65 -6.37 -17.53
CA LEU A 212 8.63 -6.41 -18.57
C LEU A 212 9.23 -6.32 -19.99
N SER A 213 10.16 -5.37 -20.20
CA SER A 213 10.84 -5.18 -21.48
C SER A 213 11.65 -6.41 -21.88
N ALA A 214 12.42 -6.98 -20.96
CA ALA A 214 13.20 -8.20 -21.17
C ALA A 214 12.31 -9.41 -21.51
N ASN A 215 11.09 -9.44 -20.98
CA ASN A 215 10.10 -10.47 -21.27
C ASN A 215 9.24 -10.21 -22.52
N GLY A 216 9.64 -9.26 -23.37
CA GLY A 216 9.04 -9.01 -24.68
C GLY A 216 7.85 -8.06 -24.68
N PHE A 217 7.61 -7.29 -23.63
CA PHE A 217 6.51 -6.31 -23.58
C PHE A 217 7.00 -4.89 -23.88
N GLU A 218 6.29 -4.18 -24.75
CA GLU A 218 6.47 -2.74 -24.88
C GLU A 218 5.81 -2.05 -23.69
N VAL A 219 6.57 -1.23 -22.97
CA VAL A 219 6.11 -0.61 -21.71
C VAL A 219 5.79 0.86 -21.93
N VAL A 220 4.57 1.25 -21.58
CA VAL A 220 4.04 2.60 -21.74
C VAL A 220 3.91 3.26 -20.38
N LEU A 221 4.50 4.46 -20.25
CA LEU A 221 4.52 5.24 -19.02
C LEU A 221 4.01 6.65 -19.31
N PRO A 222 2.68 6.87 -19.30
CA PRO A 222 2.12 8.19 -19.56
C PRO A 222 2.72 9.27 -18.64
N ARG A 223 3.08 10.44 -19.19
CA ARG A 223 3.83 11.47 -18.42
C ARG A 223 3.03 12.10 -17.29
N GLN A 224 1.71 12.20 -17.46
CA GLN A 224 0.82 12.96 -16.57
C GLN A 224 0.26 12.12 -15.39
N GLN A 225 0.89 10.99 -15.06
CA GLN A 225 0.42 10.10 -14.00
C GLN A 225 0.36 10.79 -12.62
N GLY A 226 -0.84 10.85 -12.07
CA GLY A 226 -1.16 11.30 -10.72
C GLY A 226 -0.98 10.22 -9.65
N CYS A 227 -1.86 10.22 -8.65
CA CYS A 227 -1.93 9.23 -7.58
C CYS A 227 -3.09 8.25 -7.86
N CYS A 228 -2.96 7.01 -7.39
CA CYS A 228 -4.02 6.00 -7.46
C CYS A 228 -5.24 6.31 -6.55
N GLY A 229 -5.17 7.33 -5.68
CA GLY A 229 -6.27 7.70 -4.80
C GLY A 229 -6.40 6.85 -3.52
N ALA A 230 -5.56 5.85 -3.31
CA ALA A 230 -5.64 4.94 -2.16
C ALA A 230 -5.60 5.65 -0.79
N LEU A 231 -4.66 6.58 -0.60
CA LEU A 231 -4.53 7.31 0.66
C LEU A 231 -5.79 8.10 1.03
N PRO A 232 -6.32 8.99 0.16
CA PRO A 232 -7.55 9.70 0.47
C PRO A 232 -8.76 8.78 0.59
N HIS A 233 -8.88 7.77 -0.29
CA HIS A 233 -10.01 6.84 -0.27
C HIS A 233 -10.11 6.10 1.08
N HIS A 234 -9.00 5.54 1.55
CA HIS A 234 -8.97 4.81 2.82
C HIS A 234 -9.15 5.70 4.04
N GLN A 235 -9.15 7.03 3.91
CA GLN A 235 -9.26 7.98 5.03
C GLN A 235 -10.55 8.81 4.95
N GLY A 236 -11.49 8.44 4.07
CA GLY A 236 -12.78 9.12 3.94
C GLY A 236 -12.74 10.41 3.12
N GLU A 237 -11.60 10.76 2.49
CA GLU A 237 -11.44 11.95 1.64
C GLU A 237 -12.02 11.70 0.23
N GLN A 238 -13.33 11.39 0.19
CA GLN A 238 -14.01 10.83 -0.97
C GLN A 238 -13.89 11.69 -2.24
N LYS A 239 -14.13 13.01 -2.12
CA LYS A 239 -14.05 13.95 -3.26
C LYS A 239 -12.65 13.98 -3.89
N GLN A 240 -11.62 13.94 -3.04
CA GLN A 240 -10.24 13.91 -3.50
C GLN A 240 -9.92 12.57 -4.18
N ALA A 241 -10.34 11.46 -3.59
CA ALA A 241 -10.18 10.12 -4.17
C ALA A 241 -10.83 10.02 -5.55
N GLN A 242 -12.08 10.47 -5.70
CA GLN A 242 -12.80 10.48 -6.98
C GLN A 242 -12.09 11.34 -8.03
N THR A 243 -11.59 12.52 -7.63
CA THR A 243 -10.85 13.41 -8.55
C THR A 243 -9.57 12.75 -9.06
N LEU A 244 -8.81 12.09 -8.17
CA LEU A 244 -7.59 11.38 -8.55
C LEU A 244 -7.91 10.16 -9.43
N ALA A 245 -9.01 9.45 -9.16
CA ALA A 245 -9.44 8.31 -9.96
C ALA A 245 -9.80 8.72 -11.40
N ARG A 246 -10.56 9.81 -11.58
CA ARG A 246 -10.85 10.39 -12.91
C ARG A 246 -9.57 10.72 -13.69
N GLN A 247 -8.65 11.44 -13.04
CA GLN A 247 -7.35 11.78 -13.64
C GLN A 247 -6.54 10.54 -14.04
N MET A 248 -6.58 9.48 -13.24
CA MET A 248 -5.89 8.23 -13.55
C MET A 248 -6.51 7.53 -14.77
N ILE A 249 -7.84 7.48 -14.86
CA ILE A 249 -8.57 6.93 -16.01
C ILE A 249 -8.21 7.72 -17.28
N ASP A 250 -8.28 9.05 -17.23
CA ASP A 250 -7.92 9.93 -18.36
C ASP A 250 -6.48 9.72 -18.83
N CYS A 251 -5.56 9.56 -17.87
CA CYS A 251 -4.15 9.38 -18.14
C CYS A 251 -3.85 8.12 -18.99
N PHE A 252 -4.64 7.05 -18.82
CA PHE A 252 -4.48 5.80 -19.58
C PHE A 252 -5.47 5.63 -20.74
N ALA A 253 -6.46 6.52 -20.90
CA ALA A 253 -7.46 6.43 -21.97
C ALA A 253 -6.83 6.44 -23.37
N ALA A 254 -5.87 7.33 -23.61
CA ALA A 254 -5.14 7.42 -24.87
C ALA A 254 -3.97 6.42 -24.98
N ALA A 255 -3.66 5.71 -23.90
CA ALA A 255 -2.43 4.92 -23.81
C ALA A 255 -2.48 3.65 -24.67
N LYS A 256 -3.62 3.18 -25.19
CA LYS A 256 -3.77 1.99 -26.08
C LYS A 256 -3.00 0.74 -25.62
N VAL A 257 -3.14 0.37 -24.35
CA VAL A 257 -2.45 -0.79 -23.75
C VAL A 257 -3.39 -1.98 -23.55
N ASP A 258 -2.82 -3.18 -23.60
CA ASP A 258 -3.48 -4.46 -23.37
C ASP A 258 -3.79 -4.67 -21.88
N ALA A 259 -2.89 -4.20 -21.01
CA ALA A 259 -3.02 -4.25 -19.56
C ALA A 259 -2.41 -3.00 -18.91
N ILE A 260 -2.92 -2.62 -17.73
CA ILE A 260 -2.41 -1.54 -16.88
C ILE A 260 -1.87 -2.18 -15.60
N LEU A 261 -0.55 -2.19 -15.48
CA LEU A 261 0.16 -2.92 -14.46
C LEU A 261 0.53 -2.02 -13.27
N ILE A 262 0.40 -2.59 -12.08
CA ILE A 262 0.78 -1.96 -10.82
C ILE A 262 1.69 -2.89 -10.02
N ASN A 263 2.68 -2.31 -9.35
CA ASN A 263 3.69 -3.00 -8.54
C ASN A 263 3.67 -2.53 -7.07
N ALA A 264 2.55 -1.94 -6.64
CA ALA A 264 2.30 -1.52 -5.27
C ALA A 264 0.91 -1.97 -4.85
N SER A 265 0.84 -2.99 -4.00
CA SER A 265 -0.42 -3.67 -3.68
C SER A 265 -1.51 -2.77 -3.09
N GLY A 266 -1.16 -1.73 -2.32
CA GLY A 266 -2.15 -0.77 -1.81
C GLY A 266 -2.83 0.04 -2.92
N CYS A 267 -2.08 0.45 -3.94
CA CYS A 267 -2.66 1.07 -5.12
C CYS A 267 -3.47 0.05 -5.93
N GLY A 268 -2.98 -1.17 -6.10
CA GLY A 268 -3.66 -2.21 -6.88
C GLY A 268 -5.05 -2.56 -6.37
N HIS A 269 -5.24 -2.61 -5.05
CA HIS A 269 -6.57 -2.76 -4.46
C HIS A 269 -7.47 -1.57 -4.83
N THR A 270 -7.06 -0.33 -4.53
CA THR A 270 -7.93 0.85 -4.78
C THR A 270 -8.24 1.05 -6.27
N LEU A 271 -7.30 0.77 -7.17
CA LEU A 271 -7.53 0.87 -8.62
C LEU A 271 -8.66 -0.06 -9.08
N LYS A 272 -8.77 -1.26 -8.48
CA LYS A 272 -9.84 -2.21 -8.78
C LYS A 272 -11.20 -1.78 -8.21
N GLU A 273 -11.21 -0.88 -7.21
CA GLU A 273 -12.42 -0.31 -6.62
C GLU A 273 -12.98 0.91 -7.39
N TYR A 274 -12.34 1.36 -8.48
CA TYR A 274 -12.77 2.58 -9.17
C TYR A 274 -14.21 2.53 -9.67
N HIS A 275 -14.68 1.36 -10.10
CA HIS A 275 -16.05 1.16 -10.54
C HIS A 275 -17.09 1.36 -9.41
N HIS A 276 -16.72 1.07 -8.15
CA HIS A 276 -17.52 1.41 -6.98
C HIS A 276 -17.37 2.88 -6.58
N LEU A 277 -16.14 3.40 -6.55
CA LEU A 277 -15.83 4.78 -6.17
C LEU A 277 -16.50 5.83 -7.07
N LEU A 278 -16.65 5.51 -8.36
CA LEU A 278 -17.24 6.36 -9.40
C LEU A 278 -18.60 5.84 -9.89
N ALA A 279 -19.25 4.94 -9.14
CA ALA A 279 -20.51 4.32 -9.56
C ALA A 279 -21.63 5.34 -9.87
N ALA A 280 -21.69 6.43 -9.09
CA ALA A 280 -22.66 7.52 -9.26
C ALA A 280 -22.16 8.67 -10.16
N ASP A 281 -20.98 8.55 -10.76
CA ASP A 281 -20.44 9.55 -11.68
C ASP A 281 -20.92 9.22 -13.10
N PRO A 282 -21.86 9.98 -13.69
CA PRO A 282 -22.46 9.63 -14.98
C PRO A 282 -21.46 9.67 -16.14
N GLU A 283 -20.37 10.45 -16.02
CA GLU A 283 -19.34 10.53 -17.06
C GLU A 283 -18.29 9.42 -16.92
N TYR A 284 -18.02 8.97 -15.69
CA TYR A 284 -16.93 8.02 -15.43
C TYR A 284 -17.37 6.62 -15.02
N SER A 285 -18.65 6.35 -14.73
CA SER A 285 -19.09 5.02 -14.25
C SER A 285 -18.69 3.89 -15.21
N ASP A 286 -19.01 4.03 -16.50
CA ASP A 286 -18.65 3.02 -17.51
C ASP A 286 -17.15 3.01 -17.82
N ARG A 287 -16.52 4.20 -17.90
CA ARG A 287 -15.07 4.33 -18.10
C ARG A 287 -14.27 3.67 -16.99
N ALA A 288 -14.76 3.75 -15.75
CA ALA A 288 -14.17 3.09 -14.59
C ALA A 288 -14.30 1.57 -14.71
N ARG A 289 -15.48 1.04 -15.12
CA ARG A 289 -15.66 -0.40 -15.36
C ARG A 289 -14.69 -0.93 -16.43
N GLU A 290 -14.50 -0.20 -17.53
CA GLU A 290 -13.53 -0.56 -18.56
C GLU A 290 -12.08 -0.49 -18.04
N PHE A 291 -11.76 0.54 -17.26
CA PHE A 291 -10.43 0.71 -16.69
C PHE A 291 -10.07 -0.45 -15.76
N VAL A 292 -10.96 -0.82 -14.83
CA VAL A 292 -10.66 -1.88 -13.84
C VAL A 292 -10.44 -3.24 -14.49
N GLN A 293 -11.06 -3.52 -15.63
CA GLN A 293 -10.85 -4.76 -16.39
C GLN A 293 -9.41 -4.91 -16.92
N LYS A 294 -8.70 -3.79 -17.11
CA LYS A 294 -7.30 -3.79 -17.58
C LYS A 294 -6.30 -3.75 -16.42
N VAL A 295 -6.71 -3.44 -15.20
CA VAL A 295 -5.80 -3.29 -14.07
C VAL A 295 -5.39 -4.65 -13.51
N GLU A 296 -4.09 -4.91 -13.50
CA GLU A 296 -3.53 -6.17 -13.00
C GLU A 296 -2.27 -5.91 -12.17
N ASP A 297 -2.05 -6.73 -11.13
CA ASP A 297 -0.77 -6.72 -10.42
C ASP A 297 0.31 -7.31 -11.34
N VAL A 298 1.47 -6.67 -11.40
CA VAL A 298 2.54 -7.09 -12.31
C VAL A 298 2.99 -8.54 -12.11
N GLN A 299 2.90 -9.06 -10.88
CA GLN A 299 3.28 -10.44 -10.59
C GLN A 299 2.27 -11.43 -11.14
N VAL A 300 0.96 -11.13 -11.04
CA VAL A 300 -0.09 -11.96 -11.63
C VAL A 300 0.04 -11.97 -13.14
N PHE A 301 0.25 -10.79 -13.73
CA PHE A 301 0.46 -10.66 -15.18
C PHE A 301 1.63 -11.51 -15.66
N LEU A 302 2.80 -11.42 -15.01
CA LEU A 302 3.99 -12.18 -15.40
C LEU A 302 3.81 -13.70 -15.23
N VAL A 303 3.11 -14.16 -14.19
CA VAL A 303 2.75 -15.58 -14.05
C VAL A 303 1.86 -16.03 -15.20
N LYS A 304 0.80 -15.27 -15.49
CA LYS A 304 -0.17 -15.57 -16.55
C LYS A 304 0.48 -15.63 -17.94
N GLN A 305 1.38 -14.69 -18.22
CA GLN A 305 2.08 -14.64 -19.50
C GLN A 305 3.25 -15.62 -19.58
N GLY A 306 3.87 -15.95 -18.47
CA GLY A 306 5.12 -16.72 -18.42
C GLY A 306 6.35 -15.87 -18.77
N LEU A 307 7.46 -16.21 -18.10
CA LEU A 307 8.76 -15.61 -18.35
C LEU A 307 9.42 -16.29 -19.57
N VAL A 308 10.05 -15.49 -20.43
CA VAL A 308 10.82 -15.97 -21.61
C VAL A 308 12.32 -15.77 -21.44
N THR A 309 12.73 -15.01 -20.43
CA THR A 309 14.12 -14.75 -20.09
C THR A 309 14.67 -15.84 -19.18
N ALA A 310 15.91 -16.26 -19.40
CA ALA A 310 16.62 -17.10 -18.43
C ALA A 310 16.85 -16.32 -17.12
N LEU A 311 16.69 -17.01 -15.99
CA LEU A 311 16.98 -16.47 -14.66
C LEU A 311 18.25 -17.11 -14.13
N HIS A 312 19.14 -16.29 -13.58
CA HIS A 312 20.41 -16.71 -12.99
C HIS A 312 20.33 -16.70 -11.46
N PRO A 313 21.19 -17.47 -10.76
CA PRO A 313 21.31 -17.40 -9.30
C PRO A 313 21.66 -15.99 -8.83
N LEU A 314 21.13 -15.60 -7.67
CA LEU A 314 21.37 -14.29 -7.04
C LEU A 314 22.58 -14.27 -6.08
N GLY A 315 23.32 -15.39 -5.99
CA GLY A 315 24.50 -15.54 -5.17
C GLY A 315 25.12 -16.94 -5.36
N ASP A 316 26.27 -17.16 -4.72
CA ASP A 316 27.04 -18.41 -4.86
C ASP A 316 26.51 -19.58 -4.03
N ARG A 317 25.51 -19.32 -3.18
CA ARG A 317 24.87 -20.31 -2.31
C ARG A 317 23.34 -20.17 -2.35
N PRO A 318 22.61 -21.20 -1.89
CA PRO A 318 21.18 -21.08 -1.67
C PRO A 318 20.83 -19.91 -0.75
N LEU A 319 19.83 -19.12 -1.17
CA LEU A 319 19.31 -17.97 -0.44
C LEU A 319 17.94 -18.25 0.17
N THR A 320 17.78 -17.95 1.45
CA THR A 320 16.50 -18.01 2.15
C THR A 320 15.76 -16.68 1.98
N LEU A 321 14.71 -16.69 1.17
CA LEU A 321 13.81 -15.56 0.99
C LEU A 321 12.57 -15.72 1.86
N VAL A 322 12.14 -14.65 2.52
CA VAL A 322 10.94 -14.66 3.36
C VAL A 322 9.97 -13.61 2.86
N TYR A 323 8.81 -14.06 2.40
CA TYR A 323 7.80 -13.18 1.82
C TYR A 323 6.91 -12.58 2.91
N GLN A 324 6.89 -11.26 3.00
CA GLN A 324 5.93 -10.54 3.82
C GLN A 324 4.68 -10.26 3.01
N ASP A 325 3.57 -10.90 3.40
CA ASP A 325 2.28 -10.69 2.76
C ASP A 325 1.73 -9.29 3.06
N ALA A 326 1.60 -8.47 2.03
CA ALA A 326 0.91 -7.18 2.13
C ALA A 326 -0.60 -7.40 2.22
N CYS A 327 -1.25 -6.82 3.24
CA CYS A 327 -2.67 -7.08 3.51
C CYS A 327 -3.62 -6.77 2.34
N HIS A 328 -3.46 -5.64 1.65
CA HIS A 328 -4.24 -5.32 0.46
C HIS A 328 -3.97 -6.24 -0.73
N MET A 329 -2.84 -6.94 -0.75
CA MET A 329 -2.56 -7.97 -1.75
C MET A 329 -3.36 -9.25 -1.45
N ILE A 330 -3.24 -9.78 -0.23
CA ILE A 330 -3.81 -11.09 0.11
C ILE A 330 -5.31 -11.05 0.45
N HIS A 331 -5.81 -9.94 0.98
CA HIS A 331 -7.20 -9.80 1.42
C HIS A 331 -8.02 -8.98 0.43
N GLY A 332 -7.51 -7.82 0.00
CA GLY A 332 -8.19 -6.94 -0.94
C GLY A 332 -8.17 -7.49 -2.37
N GLN A 333 -6.98 -7.80 -2.88
CA GLN A 333 -6.83 -8.32 -4.24
C GLN A 333 -6.89 -9.85 -4.36
N LYS A 334 -6.83 -10.56 -3.22
CA LYS A 334 -6.82 -12.04 -3.15
C LYS A 334 -5.64 -12.70 -3.89
N ILE A 335 -4.51 -12.00 -4.00
CA ILE A 335 -3.28 -12.47 -4.65
C ILE A 335 -2.36 -13.04 -3.57
N ARG A 336 -1.97 -14.32 -3.70
CA ARG A 336 -1.14 -15.02 -2.70
C ARG A 336 -0.06 -15.89 -3.31
N LEU A 337 -0.38 -16.61 -4.38
CA LEU A 337 0.48 -17.67 -4.93
C LEU A 337 1.47 -17.13 -5.94
N GLU A 338 1.05 -16.15 -6.73
CA GLU A 338 1.73 -15.62 -7.90
C GLU A 338 3.11 -15.02 -7.56
N PRO A 339 3.26 -14.20 -6.50
CA PRO A 339 4.59 -13.74 -6.05
C PRO A 339 5.55 -14.89 -5.76
N ARG A 340 5.05 -15.92 -5.07
CA ARG A 340 5.84 -17.08 -4.66
C ARG A 340 6.20 -17.95 -5.86
N GLN A 341 5.29 -18.09 -6.83
CA GLN A 341 5.55 -18.81 -8.08
C GLN A 341 6.65 -18.14 -8.91
N LEU A 342 6.67 -16.81 -9.01
CA LEU A 342 7.75 -16.09 -9.70
C LEU A 342 9.09 -16.25 -8.97
N LEU A 343 9.11 -16.04 -7.65
CA LEU A 343 10.35 -16.11 -6.88
C LEU A 343 10.98 -17.52 -6.90
N ARG A 344 10.17 -18.59 -6.95
CA ARG A 344 10.67 -19.97 -7.06
C ARG A 344 11.30 -20.30 -8.42
N GLN A 345 11.06 -19.48 -9.45
CA GLN A 345 11.73 -19.67 -10.75
C GLN A 345 13.18 -19.20 -10.72
N ILE A 346 13.57 -18.37 -9.74
CA ILE A 346 14.96 -17.95 -9.56
C ILE A 346 15.77 -19.14 -9.02
N PRO A 347 16.86 -19.55 -9.68
CA PRO A 347 17.69 -20.64 -9.20
C PRO A 347 18.24 -20.38 -7.80
N GLN A 348 18.40 -21.45 -7.02
CA GLN A 348 18.99 -21.42 -5.67
C GLN A 348 18.22 -20.57 -4.64
N VAL A 349 16.95 -20.26 -4.89
CA VAL A 349 16.07 -19.59 -3.92
C VAL A 349 15.26 -20.61 -3.12
N GLN A 350 15.29 -20.50 -1.79
CA GLN A 350 14.39 -21.18 -0.87
C GLN A 350 13.42 -20.17 -0.26
N LEU A 351 12.12 -20.33 -0.50
CA LEU A 351 11.09 -19.54 0.19
C LEU A 351 10.75 -20.16 1.54
N ARG A 352 10.72 -19.35 2.59
CA ARG A 352 10.19 -19.70 3.91
C ARG A 352 9.06 -18.76 4.29
N GLU A 353 8.08 -19.30 5.01
CA GLU A 353 6.93 -18.56 5.49
C GLU A 353 7.10 -18.24 6.97
N PRO A 354 6.89 -16.98 7.39
CA PRO A 354 6.93 -16.62 8.80
C PRO A 354 5.65 -17.04 9.52
N LEU A 355 5.77 -17.28 10.82
CA LEU A 355 4.59 -17.39 11.68
C LEU A 355 3.79 -16.09 11.58
N ASP A 356 2.46 -16.23 11.49
CA ASP A 356 1.55 -15.10 11.42
C ASP A 356 1.92 -14.12 10.26
N ALA A 357 2.19 -14.70 9.09
CA ALA A 357 2.53 -13.98 7.86
C ALA A 357 1.50 -12.91 7.49
N ALA A 358 0.22 -13.13 7.83
CA ALA A 358 -0.88 -12.22 7.53
C ALA A 358 -0.96 -10.99 8.45
N LEU A 359 -0.21 -10.94 9.57
CA LEU A 359 -0.21 -9.76 10.44
C LEU A 359 0.15 -8.49 9.65
N CYS A 360 -0.55 -7.39 9.90
CA CYS A 360 -0.26 -6.13 9.23
C CYS A 360 1.10 -5.58 9.68
N CYS A 361 1.88 -5.00 8.75
CA CYS A 361 3.15 -4.34 9.07
C CYS A 361 2.99 -3.05 9.92
N GLY A 362 1.78 -2.49 10.02
CA GLY A 362 1.49 -1.24 10.73
C GLY A 362 1.47 0.03 9.86
N SER A 363 1.89 -0.03 8.59
CA SER A 363 1.92 1.17 7.73
C SER A 363 0.53 1.68 7.33
N ALA A 364 -0.29 0.80 6.73
CA ALA A 364 -1.64 1.09 6.23
C ALA A 364 -1.80 2.49 5.58
N GLY A 365 -0.88 2.83 4.67
CA GLY A 365 -0.84 4.11 3.99
C GLY A 365 -0.25 5.22 4.86
N VAL A 366 -1.08 5.82 5.71
CA VAL A 366 -0.71 6.92 6.63
C VAL A 366 -1.01 6.58 8.09
N TYR A 367 -1.46 5.36 8.37
CA TYR A 367 -1.85 4.92 9.70
C TYR A 367 -0.70 5.03 10.70
N ASN A 368 0.52 4.68 10.30
CA ASN A 368 1.71 4.84 11.12
C ASN A 368 2.07 6.28 11.51
N ILE A 369 1.54 7.28 10.79
CA ILE A 369 1.69 8.69 11.14
C ILE A 369 0.54 9.11 12.09
N LEU A 370 -0.68 8.65 11.80
CA LEU A 370 -1.88 9.04 12.55
C LEU A 370 -2.06 8.26 13.86
N GLN A 371 -1.56 7.03 13.93
CA GLN A 371 -1.67 6.07 15.04
C GLN A 371 -0.31 5.41 15.34
N PRO A 372 0.73 6.20 15.69
CA PRO A 372 2.12 5.74 15.73
C PRO A 372 2.39 4.66 16.78
N ASP A 373 1.68 4.68 17.91
CA ASP A 373 1.88 3.71 18.99
C ASP A 373 1.47 2.29 18.54
N VAL A 374 0.27 2.14 17.96
CA VAL A 374 -0.21 0.85 17.43
C VAL A 374 0.64 0.39 16.26
N ALA A 375 1.00 1.29 15.35
CA ALA A 375 1.85 0.95 14.22
C ALA A 375 3.25 0.48 14.64
N THR A 376 3.79 1.03 15.73
CA THR A 376 5.08 0.64 16.29
C THR A 376 5.04 -0.77 16.85
N ASP A 377 4.01 -1.11 17.62
CA ASP A 377 3.88 -2.46 18.16
C ASP A 377 3.74 -3.50 17.03
N LEU A 378 2.87 -3.23 16.05
CA LEU A 378 2.70 -4.09 14.88
C LEU A 378 3.99 -4.24 14.05
N GLY A 379 4.71 -3.13 13.82
CA GLY A 379 5.98 -3.15 13.09
C GLY A 379 7.05 -4.01 13.76
N ARG A 380 7.19 -3.89 15.08
CA ARG A 380 8.14 -4.71 15.87
C ARG A 380 7.76 -6.18 15.86
N GLN A 381 6.49 -6.51 16.09
CA GLN A 381 5.99 -7.88 16.05
C GLN A 381 6.21 -8.50 14.67
N LYS A 382 5.92 -7.75 13.60
CA LYS A 382 6.13 -8.22 12.24
C LYS A 382 7.60 -8.51 11.94
N VAL A 383 8.50 -7.57 12.24
CA VAL A 383 9.95 -7.78 12.02
C VAL A 383 10.46 -8.97 12.82
N ARG A 384 10.03 -9.13 14.08
CA ARG A 384 10.41 -10.30 14.89
C ARG A 384 9.98 -11.61 14.23
N ASN A 385 8.73 -11.72 13.76
CA ASN A 385 8.24 -12.92 13.10
C ASN A 385 9.00 -13.23 11.80
N LEU A 386 9.37 -12.20 11.04
CA LEU A 386 10.18 -12.35 9.83
C LEU A 386 11.59 -12.85 10.17
N LEU A 387 12.28 -12.21 11.11
CA LEU A 387 13.65 -12.57 11.50
C LEU A 387 13.76 -13.96 12.12
N ASN A 388 12.72 -14.43 12.82
CA ASN A 388 12.68 -15.78 13.41
C ASN A 388 12.72 -16.92 12.38
N THR A 389 12.60 -16.62 11.08
CA THR A 389 12.75 -17.61 10.00
C THR A 389 14.17 -17.68 9.43
N HIS A 390 15.06 -16.83 9.93
CA HIS A 390 16.44 -16.64 9.46
C HIS A 390 16.54 -16.29 7.96
N PRO A 391 15.88 -15.21 7.49
CA PRO A 391 15.99 -14.76 6.10
C PRO A 391 17.40 -14.27 5.77
N ASP A 392 17.85 -14.61 4.56
CA ASP A 392 18.88 -13.83 3.87
C ASP A 392 18.29 -12.53 3.32
N VAL A 393 17.01 -12.56 2.88
CA VAL A 393 16.30 -11.41 2.33
C VAL A 393 14.82 -11.45 2.70
N ILE A 394 14.25 -10.30 3.02
CA ILE A 394 12.81 -10.11 3.18
C ILE A 394 12.22 -9.53 1.88
N ILE A 395 11.06 -10.05 1.47
CA ILE A 395 10.39 -9.63 0.24
C ILE A 395 9.08 -8.90 0.55
N SER A 396 8.86 -7.75 -0.10
CA SER A 396 7.65 -6.93 0.08
C SER A 396 7.19 -6.30 -1.24
N ALA A 397 5.94 -6.56 -1.62
CA ALA A 397 5.28 -6.00 -2.82
C ALA A 397 4.53 -4.68 -2.55
N ASN A 398 4.97 -3.91 -1.55
CA ASN A 398 4.31 -2.65 -1.19
C ASN A 398 5.28 -1.64 -0.58
N VAL A 399 5.34 -0.44 -1.16
CA VAL A 399 6.18 0.66 -0.67
C VAL A 399 5.95 0.97 0.81
N GLY A 400 4.70 1.03 1.28
CA GLY A 400 4.39 1.34 2.68
C GLY A 400 4.91 0.26 3.64
N CYS A 401 4.76 -1.01 3.26
CA CYS A 401 5.32 -2.13 4.03
C CYS A 401 6.85 -2.07 4.07
N THR A 402 7.50 -1.84 2.91
CA THR A 402 8.95 -1.76 2.81
C THR A 402 9.52 -0.64 3.69
N VAL A 403 8.95 0.56 3.63
CA VAL A 403 9.41 1.70 4.44
C VAL A 403 9.25 1.42 5.94
N GLN A 404 8.07 0.93 6.35
CA GLN A 404 7.78 0.59 7.74
C GLN A 404 8.73 -0.49 8.28
N LEU A 405 8.95 -1.56 7.53
CA LEU A 405 9.77 -2.68 7.99
C LEU A 405 11.26 -2.30 8.06
N ARG A 406 11.76 -1.47 7.13
CA ARG A 406 13.14 -0.95 7.18
C ARG A 406 13.41 -0.21 8.50
N GLN A 407 12.47 0.60 8.96
CA GLN A 407 12.58 1.31 10.24
C GLN A 407 12.78 0.33 11.41
N TYR A 408 11.96 -0.71 11.51
CA TYR A 408 12.03 -1.63 12.66
C TYR A 408 13.13 -2.69 12.52
N LEU A 409 13.60 -3.01 11.32
CA LEU A 409 14.83 -3.78 11.12
C LEU A 409 16.05 -2.98 11.62
N GLN A 410 16.12 -1.69 11.28
CA GLN A 410 17.16 -0.80 11.77
C GLN A 410 17.11 -0.65 13.29
N GLU A 411 15.92 -0.51 13.86
CA GLU A 411 15.73 -0.45 15.33
C GLU A 411 16.25 -1.72 16.02
N GLN A 412 16.09 -2.89 15.41
CA GLN A 412 16.57 -4.17 15.93
C GLN A 412 18.02 -4.48 15.53
N GLY A 413 18.72 -3.56 14.86
CA GLY A 413 20.10 -3.76 14.41
C GLY A 413 20.27 -4.88 13.38
N SER A 414 19.19 -5.27 12.69
CA SER A 414 19.24 -6.33 11.69
C SER A 414 19.74 -5.79 10.34
N PRO A 415 20.75 -6.42 9.73
CA PRO A 415 21.25 -6.02 8.41
C PRO A 415 20.43 -6.62 7.25
N VAL A 416 19.41 -7.46 7.53
CA VAL A 416 18.66 -8.18 6.49
C VAL A 416 18.00 -7.18 5.54
N PRO A 417 18.30 -7.22 4.23
CA PRO A 417 17.75 -6.29 3.27
C PRO A 417 16.28 -6.63 2.92
N ILE A 418 15.55 -5.60 2.49
CA ILE A 418 14.20 -5.73 1.95
C ILE A 418 14.19 -5.35 0.46
N TYR A 419 13.73 -6.28 -0.36
CA TYR A 419 13.56 -6.11 -1.81
C TYR A 419 12.11 -6.30 -2.26
N HIS A 420 11.76 -5.66 -3.37
CA HIS A 420 10.56 -5.97 -4.14
C HIS A 420 10.81 -7.19 -5.05
N PRO A 421 9.82 -8.06 -5.30
CA PRO A 421 9.95 -9.19 -6.23
C PRO A 421 10.55 -8.81 -7.60
N MET A 422 10.12 -7.68 -8.17
CA MET A 422 10.66 -7.19 -9.45
C MET A 422 12.15 -6.87 -9.41
N GLN A 423 12.69 -6.41 -8.28
CA GLN A 423 14.13 -6.14 -8.17
C GLN A 423 14.93 -7.45 -8.22
N LEU A 424 14.43 -8.51 -7.59
CA LEU A 424 15.09 -9.82 -7.64
C LEU A 424 15.01 -10.45 -9.02
N LEU A 425 13.86 -10.33 -9.71
CA LEU A 425 13.74 -10.79 -11.09
C LEU A 425 14.67 -10.01 -12.02
N ASP A 426 14.77 -8.70 -11.87
CA ASP A 426 15.68 -7.88 -12.67
C ASP A 426 17.16 -8.30 -12.48
N LEU A 427 17.60 -8.44 -11.23
CA LEU A 427 18.95 -8.94 -10.92
C LEU A 427 19.20 -10.33 -11.53
N ALA A 428 18.25 -11.26 -11.35
CA ALA A 428 18.34 -12.61 -11.89
C ALA A 428 18.39 -12.63 -13.43
N ILE A 429 17.65 -11.76 -14.11
CA ILE A 429 17.70 -11.62 -15.58
C ILE A 429 19.07 -11.10 -16.02
N ARG A 430 19.63 -10.11 -15.30
CA ARG A 430 20.93 -9.50 -15.61
C ARG A 430 22.13 -10.37 -15.21
N GLY A 431 21.91 -11.45 -14.47
CA GLY A 431 23.01 -12.28 -13.96
C GLY A 431 23.79 -11.60 -12.83
N GLU A 432 23.17 -10.67 -12.12
CA GLU A 432 23.79 -9.92 -11.03
C GLU A 432 23.45 -10.52 -9.67
N GLN A 433 24.45 -10.56 -8.80
CA GLN A 433 24.28 -11.06 -7.43
C GLN A 433 23.72 -9.97 -6.51
N LEU A 434 23.14 -10.39 -5.39
CA LEU A 434 22.77 -9.46 -4.33
C LEU A 434 24.02 -8.78 -3.76
N PRO A 435 23.97 -7.48 -3.44
CA PRO A 435 25.05 -6.81 -2.75
C PRO A 435 25.36 -7.52 -1.42
N SER A 436 26.64 -7.81 -1.19
CA SER A 436 27.17 -8.45 0.02
C SER A 436 27.03 -7.58 1.27
#